data_AF-A0A9P6K6L2-F1
#
_entry.id   AF-A0A9P6K6L2-F1
#
_cell.length_a   1.000
_cell.length_b   1.000
_cell.length_c   1.000
_cell.angle_alpha   90.00
_cell.angle_beta   90.00
_cell.angle_gamma   90.00
#
_symmetry.space_group_name_H-M   'P 1'
#
loop_
_entity.id
_entity.type
_entity.pdbx_description
1 polymer ?
#
loop_
_entity_poly.entity_id
_entity_poly.type
_entity_poly.pdbx_seq_one_letter_code
_entity_poly.pdbx_strand_id
1 'polypeptide(L)'
;MAQTQQVKDLAAARAKTTFPVIDLTRYIHGSDDKIARRRQLASIVSNDPVFSNDTRHVGLHETAFIPIIYAQGSDEQAKYWGPLAEKHQIIGCYAQTELGHGSNLSQLETTATLDRDTDQWTIHSTTFTASKWWIGGLGAICTHALIQARLIIDGKDYGAHGFIVPIRSLKDHRPFPGVKVGDIGPKSYGGFSKIDNGFVRFENYPIPRENMLMRFAKVTRDGQYIKPPHSKLAYGSMVLLRSHMVRGAGMTLARAATIATRYTTVRRQFNVPTSRKDAANPALETQVINYPMVQSRLFPIIAQSYAMLAAGNKMRSMYESMLSELMQGDISSLAEVHAISSGLKSTCSTFAATGVEDCRKIMGGHGYSYFSGISHLWSSYVPSNTYEGDNFLLTQQSARYLLKQIKVATTDPEKVTPFSKYVIKTIDQEAFQAERCSVETVNDWLRPEVQLAAFEHRAGRLVGDLAIAAMQAGMVWSDLNLECWRLCHAHSQYVLARSAVEGVAGVRDQGVAKETVRVLKRLSDLFALHTIQASLGDYLEDYYVSPAQCQSLRQQIKNLQNALADDVVGLVDAFDFPDHYLNSALGAADGNAYQHLWDAAQREPINQVEVVDGYKEYIVPILNQHGAAKL
;
A
#
# COMPACT_ATOMS: atom_id res chain seq x y z
N MET A 1 -22.09 32.92 -16.25
CA MET A 1 -23.09 31.91 -15.81
C MET A 1 -23.13 31.92 -14.29
N ALA A 2 -24.31 31.79 -13.68
CA ALA A 2 -24.41 31.68 -12.22
C ALA A 2 -23.71 30.38 -11.76
N GLN A 3 -22.86 30.45 -10.74
CA GLN A 3 -22.24 29.26 -10.15
C GLN A 3 -23.32 28.34 -9.57
N THR A 4 -23.23 27.03 -9.85
CA THR A 4 -24.13 26.02 -9.29
C THR A 4 -23.99 25.98 -7.77
N GLN A 5 -25.02 25.50 -7.06
CA GLN A 5 -24.96 25.40 -5.59
C GLN A 5 -23.79 24.51 -5.13
N GLN A 6 -23.45 23.47 -5.89
CA GLN A 6 -22.35 22.56 -5.57
C GLN A 6 -20.98 23.27 -5.56
N VAL A 7 -20.74 24.13 -6.55
CA VAL A 7 -19.50 24.94 -6.62
C VAL A 7 -19.40 25.87 -5.41
N LYS A 8 -20.52 26.50 -5.02
CA LYS A 8 -20.57 27.36 -3.83
C LYS A 8 -20.33 26.58 -2.54
N ASP A 9 -20.92 25.39 -2.41
CA ASP A 9 -20.79 24.54 -1.23
C ASP A 9 -19.33 24.11 -0.99
N LEU A 10 -18.61 23.69 -2.05
CA LEU A 10 -17.20 23.31 -1.92
C LEU A 10 -16.30 24.52 -1.68
N ALA A 11 -16.54 25.65 -2.34
CA ALA A 11 -15.80 26.89 -2.10
C ALA A 11 -16.00 27.40 -0.65
N ALA A 12 -17.22 27.33 -0.13
CA ALA A 12 -17.51 27.69 1.26
C ALA A 12 -16.79 26.76 2.25
N ALA A 13 -16.71 25.46 1.97
CA ALA A 13 -15.97 24.53 2.80
C ALA A 13 -14.45 24.80 2.79
N ARG A 14 -13.87 25.15 1.63
CA ARG A 14 -12.46 25.59 1.55
C ARG A 14 -12.19 26.84 2.39
N ALA A 15 -13.09 27.82 2.34
CA ALA A 15 -12.96 29.07 3.09
C ALA A 15 -12.98 28.87 4.62
N LYS A 16 -13.49 27.74 5.13
CA LYS A 16 -13.48 27.41 6.55
C LYS A 16 -12.15 26.81 7.04
N THR A 17 -11.25 26.44 6.13
CA THR A 17 -9.98 25.81 6.48
C THR A 17 -9.16 26.71 7.39
N THR A 18 -8.73 26.19 8.54
CA THR A 18 -8.11 26.98 9.62
C THR A 18 -6.59 27.00 9.58
N PHE A 19 -5.97 26.41 8.56
CA PHE A 19 -4.51 26.29 8.40
C PHE A 19 -4.08 26.56 6.94
N PRO A 20 -2.81 26.95 6.69
CA PRO A 20 -2.28 27.07 5.33
C PRO A 20 -2.16 25.69 4.66
N VAL A 21 -3.01 25.40 3.67
CA VAL A 21 -3.02 24.12 2.92
C VAL A 21 -1.64 23.78 2.34
N ILE A 22 -0.89 24.79 1.91
CA ILE A 22 0.44 24.63 1.34
C ILE A 22 1.45 24.03 2.33
N ASP A 23 1.30 24.27 3.63
CA ASP A 23 2.21 23.71 4.64
C ASP A 23 2.07 22.19 4.74
N LEU A 24 0.84 21.67 4.71
CA LEU A 24 0.63 20.23 4.64
C LEU A 24 1.03 19.65 3.29
N THR A 25 0.88 20.42 2.22
CA THR A 25 1.35 20.00 0.88
C THR A 25 2.88 19.81 0.89
N ARG A 26 3.62 20.70 1.56
CA ARG A 26 5.07 20.56 1.80
C ARG A 26 5.39 19.36 2.68
N TYR A 27 4.63 19.16 3.75
CA TYR A 27 4.80 17.96 4.58
C TYR A 27 4.67 16.66 3.76
N ILE A 28 3.73 16.60 2.80
CA ILE A 28 3.47 15.40 1.99
C ILE A 28 4.51 15.22 0.88
N HIS A 29 4.87 16.29 0.15
CA HIS A 29 5.65 16.23 -1.09
C HIS A 29 7.08 16.79 -0.98
N GLY A 30 7.43 17.42 0.13
CA GLY A 30 8.74 18.02 0.41
C GLY A 30 8.77 19.52 0.19
N SER A 31 9.66 20.00 -0.67
CA SER A 31 9.88 21.44 -0.90
C SER A 31 8.93 22.04 -1.93
N ASP A 32 8.86 23.37 -1.97
CA ASP A 32 8.11 24.11 -2.99
C ASP A 32 8.60 23.78 -4.41
N ASP A 33 9.90 23.56 -4.61
CA ASP A 33 10.44 23.12 -5.91
C ASP A 33 9.90 21.77 -6.34
N LYS A 34 9.79 20.81 -5.41
CA LYS A 34 9.21 19.48 -5.69
C LYS A 34 7.72 19.60 -6.03
N ILE A 35 6.99 20.44 -5.32
CA ILE A 35 5.57 20.71 -5.59
C ILE A 35 5.40 21.36 -6.95
N ALA A 36 6.17 22.41 -7.26
CA ALA A 36 6.14 23.10 -8.55
C ALA A 36 6.47 22.14 -9.69
N ARG A 37 7.53 21.33 -9.54
CA ARG A 37 7.90 20.31 -10.53
C ARG A 37 6.79 19.28 -10.72
N ARG A 38 6.17 18.81 -9.65
CA ARG A 38 5.05 17.86 -9.70
C ARG A 38 3.85 18.46 -10.44
N ARG A 39 3.47 19.70 -10.15
CA ARG A 39 2.37 20.41 -10.83
C ARG A 39 2.66 20.65 -12.30
N GLN A 40 3.90 20.99 -12.64
CA GLN A 40 4.34 21.11 -14.03
C GLN A 40 4.19 19.79 -14.78
N LEU A 41 4.70 18.68 -14.21
CA LEU A 41 4.57 17.35 -14.81
C LEU A 41 3.10 16.93 -14.93
N ALA A 42 2.29 17.17 -13.90
CA ALA A 42 0.86 16.91 -13.94
C ALA A 42 0.15 17.70 -15.04
N SER A 43 0.51 18.96 -15.27
CA SER A 43 -0.04 19.77 -16.35
C SER A 43 0.35 19.23 -17.73
N ILE A 44 1.59 18.78 -17.91
CA ILE A 44 2.04 18.15 -19.17
C ILE A 44 1.19 16.90 -19.44
N VAL A 45 1.06 16.02 -18.44
CA VAL A 45 0.29 14.77 -18.56
C VAL A 45 -1.19 15.03 -18.81
N SER A 46 -1.79 15.99 -18.09
CA SER A 46 -3.24 16.27 -18.20
C SER A 46 -3.63 16.90 -19.54
N ASN A 47 -2.69 17.60 -20.19
CA ASN A 47 -2.93 18.30 -21.45
C ASN A 47 -2.58 17.44 -22.68
N ASP A 48 -1.97 16.28 -22.49
CA ASP A 48 -1.61 15.37 -23.57
C ASP A 48 -2.69 14.30 -23.76
N PRO A 49 -3.39 14.28 -24.92
CA PRO A 49 -4.43 13.29 -25.19
C PRO A 49 -3.94 11.83 -25.11
N VAL A 50 -2.64 11.56 -25.30
CA VAL A 50 -2.08 10.21 -25.18
C VAL A 50 -2.23 9.67 -23.75
N PHE A 51 -2.19 10.54 -22.74
CA PHE A 51 -2.35 10.18 -21.34
C PHE A 51 -3.79 10.32 -20.84
N SER A 52 -4.79 10.46 -21.73
CA SER A 52 -6.21 10.53 -21.32
C SER A 52 -6.70 9.27 -20.60
N ASN A 53 -5.92 8.19 -20.64
CA ASN A 53 -6.16 6.91 -20.01
C ASN A 53 -5.05 6.58 -19.01
N ASP A 54 -5.43 6.32 -17.75
CA ASP A 54 -4.50 5.96 -16.66
C ASP A 54 -3.92 4.57 -16.91
N THR A 55 -2.81 4.48 -17.66
CA THR A 55 -2.13 3.21 -17.92
C THR A 55 -0.62 3.33 -17.98
N ARG A 56 0.06 2.59 -17.09
CA ARG A 56 1.50 2.34 -17.15
C ARG A 56 1.74 0.88 -17.48
N HIS A 57 2.20 0.60 -18.69
CA HIS A 57 2.44 -0.78 -19.15
C HIS A 57 3.80 -1.35 -18.69
N VAL A 58 4.77 -0.48 -18.36
CA VAL A 58 6.14 -0.86 -17.97
C VAL A 58 6.43 -0.62 -16.48
N GLY A 59 5.40 -0.63 -15.62
CA GLY A 59 5.56 -0.27 -14.20
C GLY A 59 6.60 -1.09 -13.43
N LEU A 60 6.73 -2.39 -13.70
CA LEU A 60 7.76 -3.24 -13.07
C LEU A 60 9.18 -2.98 -13.58
N HIS A 61 9.32 -2.37 -14.75
CA HIS A 61 10.64 -1.98 -15.27
C HIS A 61 11.29 -0.93 -14.36
N GLU A 62 10.53 0.12 -14.05
CA GLU A 62 10.99 1.24 -13.22
C GLU A 62 11.02 0.89 -11.74
N THR A 63 10.02 0.13 -11.24
CA THR A 63 9.85 -0.08 -9.80
C THR A 63 10.61 -1.30 -9.26
N ALA A 64 10.94 -2.28 -10.10
CA ALA A 64 11.61 -3.50 -9.68
C ALA A 64 12.86 -3.81 -10.50
N PHE A 65 12.78 -3.89 -11.83
CA PHE A 65 13.90 -4.33 -12.66
C PHE A 65 15.14 -3.42 -12.51
N ILE A 66 14.99 -2.10 -12.72
CA ILE A 66 16.09 -1.13 -12.59
C ILE A 66 16.64 -1.09 -11.15
N PRO A 67 15.82 -0.89 -10.10
CA PRO A 67 16.36 -0.75 -8.75
C PRO A 67 17.06 -2.03 -8.25
N ILE A 68 16.57 -3.22 -8.65
CA ILE A 68 17.20 -4.49 -8.25
C ILE A 68 18.55 -4.70 -8.95
N ILE A 69 18.71 -4.26 -10.21
CA ILE A 69 20.02 -4.26 -10.88
C ILE A 69 21.04 -3.49 -10.04
N TYR A 70 20.69 -2.28 -9.58
CA TYR A 70 21.59 -1.47 -8.75
C TYR A 70 21.79 -2.03 -7.34
N ALA A 71 20.76 -2.65 -6.76
CA ALA A 71 20.82 -3.18 -5.40
C ALA A 71 21.53 -4.54 -5.29
N GLN A 72 21.48 -5.38 -6.32
CA GLN A 72 21.95 -6.77 -6.29
C GLN A 72 22.96 -7.14 -7.37
N GLY A 73 23.10 -6.33 -8.42
CA GLY A 73 24.17 -6.49 -9.41
C GLY A 73 25.52 -6.07 -8.85
N SER A 74 26.60 -6.72 -9.29
CA SER A 74 27.95 -6.20 -9.11
C SER A 74 28.08 -4.83 -9.78
N ASP A 75 29.14 -4.10 -9.46
CA ASP A 75 29.35 -2.76 -10.02
C ASP A 75 29.49 -2.80 -11.55
N GLU A 76 30.10 -3.86 -12.08
CA GLU A 76 30.18 -4.12 -13.52
C GLU A 76 28.81 -4.40 -14.13
N GLN A 77 27.97 -5.20 -13.46
CA GLN A 77 26.62 -5.51 -13.90
C GLN A 77 25.73 -4.27 -13.89
N ALA A 78 25.81 -3.46 -12.84
CA ALA A 78 25.08 -2.20 -12.73
C ALA A 78 25.51 -1.22 -13.83
N LYS A 79 26.82 -1.10 -14.10
CA LYS A 79 27.36 -0.26 -15.18
C LYS A 79 26.96 -0.72 -16.58
N TYR A 80 26.74 -2.01 -16.77
CA TYR A 80 26.30 -2.58 -18.05
C TYR A 80 24.77 -2.51 -18.22
N TRP A 81 24.02 -3.17 -17.34
CA TRP A 81 22.56 -3.31 -17.47
C TRP A 81 21.78 -2.04 -17.09
N GLY A 82 22.26 -1.29 -16.10
CA GLY A 82 21.57 -0.09 -15.58
C GLY A 82 21.30 0.94 -16.68
N PRO A 83 22.34 1.45 -17.38
CA PRO A 83 22.16 2.43 -18.45
C PRO A 83 21.31 1.93 -19.63
N LEU A 84 21.37 0.63 -19.95
CA LEU A 84 20.53 0.03 -21.00
C LEU A 84 19.05 0.07 -20.61
N ALA A 85 18.75 -0.27 -19.35
CA ALA A 85 17.40 -0.25 -18.82
C ALA A 85 16.87 1.19 -18.67
N GLU A 86 17.64 2.10 -18.07
CA GLU A 86 17.22 3.51 -17.91
C GLU A 86 16.92 4.21 -19.25
N LYS A 87 17.69 3.90 -20.29
CA LYS A 87 17.48 4.42 -21.65
C LYS A 87 16.42 3.64 -22.44
N HIS A 88 15.73 2.69 -21.81
CA HIS A 88 14.73 1.82 -22.43
C HIS A 88 15.23 1.07 -23.68
N GLN A 89 16.55 0.84 -23.78
CA GLN A 89 17.14 -0.02 -24.81
C GLN A 89 16.82 -1.50 -24.56
N ILE A 90 16.53 -1.82 -23.29
CA ILE A 90 15.87 -3.04 -22.87
C ILE A 90 14.70 -2.67 -21.96
N ILE A 91 13.60 -3.41 -22.08
CA ILE A 91 12.46 -3.32 -21.17
C ILE A 91 12.39 -4.62 -20.38
N GLY A 92 12.34 -4.49 -19.05
CA GLY A 92 12.50 -5.59 -18.11
C GLY A 92 11.34 -5.74 -17.12
N CYS A 93 11.08 -6.96 -16.66
CA CYS A 93 10.13 -7.26 -15.59
C CYS A 93 10.78 -8.08 -14.46
N TYR A 94 10.07 -8.24 -13.34
CA TYR A 94 10.51 -9.06 -12.20
C TYR A 94 9.75 -10.39 -12.14
N ALA A 95 10.41 -11.49 -12.48
CA ALA A 95 9.82 -12.79 -12.69
C ALA A 95 10.19 -13.78 -11.57
N GLN A 96 9.47 -13.69 -10.46
CA GLN A 96 9.67 -14.53 -9.28
C GLN A 96 8.63 -15.65 -9.18
N THR A 97 7.35 -15.28 -9.09
CA THR A 97 6.22 -16.18 -8.87
C THR A 97 6.09 -17.22 -9.99
N GLU A 98 5.78 -18.44 -9.59
CA GLU A 98 5.48 -19.58 -10.44
C GLU A 98 4.01 -19.98 -10.29
N LEU A 99 3.52 -20.78 -11.22
CA LEU A 99 2.18 -21.33 -11.17
C LEU A 99 1.96 -22.14 -9.87
N GLY A 100 2.96 -22.92 -9.44
CA GLY A 100 2.92 -23.69 -8.20
C GLY A 100 3.33 -22.93 -6.93
N HIS A 101 4.07 -21.82 -7.08
CA HIS A 101 4.77 -21.18 -5.95
C HIS A 101 4.72 -19.65 -6.00
N GLY A 102 3.95 -19.05 -5.09
CA GLY A 102 3.92 -17.61 -4.83
C GLY A 102 4.64 -17.24 -3.53
N SER A 103 4.01 -17.54 -2.39
CA SER A 103 4.54 -17.16 -1.07
C SER A 103 5.75 -17.99 -0.63
N ASN A 104 5.83 -19.26 -1.01
CA ASN A 104 6.92 -20.17 -0.62
C ASN A 104 8.07 -20.14 -1.63
N LEU A 105 8.85 -19.05 -1.62
CA LEU A 105 9.99 -18.85 -2.52
C LEU A 105 11.09 -19.91 -2.36
N SER A 106 11.14 -20.59 -1.22
CA SER A 106 12.13 -21.64 -0.98
C SER A 106 11.90 -22.90 -1.81
N GLN A 107 10.70 -23.04 -2.41
CA GLN A 107 10.28 -24.18 -3.20
C GLN A 107 10.05 -23.84 -4.68
N LEU A 108 10.55 -22.70 -5.16
CA LEU A 108 10.57 -22.43 -6.61
C LEU A 108 11.20 -23.61 -7.36
N GLU A 109 10.63 -23.97 -8.50
CA GLU A 109 10.95 -25.15 -9.30
C GLU A 109 11.77 -24.81 -10.56
N THR A 110 11.79 -23.54 -11.00
CA THR A 110 12.68 -23.09 -12.09
C THR A 110 14.13 -23.23 -11.64
N THR A 111 14.99 -23.84 -12.46
CA THR A 111 16.41 -24.05 -12.17
C THR A 111 17.30 -23.22 -13.08
N ALA A 112 18.50 -22.93 -12.58
CA ALA A 112 19.62 -22.36 -13.31
C ALA A 112 20.87 -23.22 -13.01
N THR A 113 21.20 -24.11 -13.94
CA THR A 113 22.31 -25.07 -13.77
C THR A 113 23.55 -24.57 -14.49
N LEU A 114 24.69 -24.51 -13.79
CA LEU A 114 25.97 -24.10 -14.40
C LEU A 114 26.49 -25.19 -15.34
N ASP A 115 26.76 -24.81 -16.58
CA ASP A 115 27.63 -25.54 -17.49
C ASP A 115 29.00 -24.85 -17.53
N ARG A 116 30.02 -25.55 -17.02
CA ARG A 116 31.40 -25.03 -16.90
C ARG A 116 32.14 -25.01 -18.23
N ASP A 117 31.77 -25.90 -19.15
CA ASP A 117 32.46 -26.03 -20.42
C ASP A 117 32.11 -24.85 -21.35
N THR A 118 30.88 -24.35 -21.22
CA THR A 118 30.37 -23.23 -22.01
C THR A 118 30.35 -21.89 -21.25
N ASP A 119 30.63 -21.88 -19.95
CA ASP A 119 30.53 -20.73 -19.04
C ASP A 119 29.12 -20.10 -19.06
N GLN A 120 28.10 -20.96 -19.00
CA GLN A 120 26.69 -20.58 -19.14
C GLN A 120 25.80 -21.17 -18.04
N TRP A 121 24.69 -20.51 -17.77
CA TRP A 121 23.55 -21.08 -17.02
C TRP A 121 22.55 -21.67 -18.01
N THR A 122 22.10 -22.89 -17.75
CA THR A 122 20.91 -23.46 -18.39
C THR A 122 19.69 -23.15 -17.52
N ILE A 123 18.82 -22.26 -17.99
CA ILE A 123 17.54 -21.94 -17.35
C ILE A 123 16.48 -22.95 -17.80
N HIS A 124 15.80 -23.59 -16.85
CA HIS A 124 14.79 -24.59 -17.17
C HIS A 124 13.61 -24.59 -16.21
N SER A 125 12.40 -24.73 -16.77
CA SER A 125 11.18 -25.00 -16.02
C SER A 125 10.96 -26.51 -15.91
N THR A 126 11.39 -27.08 -14.79
CA THR A 126 11.43 -28.53 -14.52
C THR A 126 10.07 -29.24 -14.66
N THR A 127 8.99 -28.53 -14.33
CA THR A 127 7.61 -29.02 -14.40
C THR A 127 6.71 -28.00 -15.10
N PHE A 128 5.44 -28.35 -15.30
CA PHE A 128 4.44 -27.36 -15.72
C PHE A 128 4.23 -26.27 -14.64
N THR A 129 4.24 -26.65 -13.36
CA THR A 129 4.03 -25.75 -12.22
C THR A 129 5.19 -24.77 -12.01
N ALA A 130 6.38 -25.10 -12.53
CA ALA A 130 7.55 -24.22 -12.59
C ALA A 130 7.41 -23.02 -13.55
N SER A 131 6.36 -22.96 -14.36
CA SER A 131 6.14 -21.83 -15.26
C SER A 131 6.00 -20.55 -14.44
N LYS A 132 6.79 -19.52 -14.76
CA LYS A 132 6.59 -18.20 -14.15
C LYS A 132 5.21 -17.69 -14.49
N TRP A 133 4.56 -17.02 -13.54
CA TRP A 133 3.17 -16.59 -13.66
C TRP A 133 2.93 -15.28 -12.89
N TRP A 134 1.94 -14.49 -13.31
CA TRP A 134 1.59 -13.15 -12.77
C TRP A 134 2.52 -11.99 -13.14
N ILE A 135 3.49 -12.18 -14.02
CA ILE A 135 4.57 -11.21 -14.18
C ILE A 135 4.11 -10.01 -15.02
N GLY A 136 3.94 -8.84 -14.41
CA GLY A 136 3.51 -7.63 -15.10
C GLY A 136 4.48 -7.20 -16.21
N GLY A 137 3.98 -6.91 -17.41
CA GLY A 137 4.82 -6.55 -18.57
C GLY A 137 5.32 -7.74 -19.37
N LEU A 138 5.27 -8.96 -18.84
CA LEU A 138 5.89 -10.13 -19.50
C LEU A 138 5.07 -10.64 -20.69
N GLY A 139 3.74 -10.51 -20.63
CA GLY A 139 2.83 -11.15 -21.57
C GLY A 139 3.10 -10.75 -23.01
N ALA A 140 3.38 -9.47 -23.25
CA ALA A 140 3.60 -8.92 -24.57
C ALA A 140 4.82 -7.97 -24.66
N ILE A 141 5.16 -7.22 -23.62
CA ILE A 141 6.01 -6.03 -23.77
C ILE A 141 7.48 -6.27 -23.43
N CYS A 142 7.79 -6.93 -22.33
CA CYS A 142 9.16 -7.03 -21.83
C CYS A 142 10.07 -7.86 -22.75
N THR A 143 11.25 -7.29 -23.02
CA THR A 143 12.33 -7.91 -23.79
C THR A 143 13.24 -8.77 -22.93
N HIS A 144 13.36 -8.44 -21.64
CA HIS A 144 14.19 -9.11 -20.65
C HIS A 144 13.37 -9.36 -19.38
N ALA A 145 13.80 -10.29 -18.55
CA ALA A 145 13.20 -10.54 -17.24
C ALA A 145 14.30 -10.82 -16.20
N LEU A 146 14.12 -10.32 -14.98
CA LEU A 146 14.89 -10.79 -13.83
C LEU A 146 14.20 -12.04 -13.27
N ILE A 147 14.72 -13.21 -13.60
CA ILE A 147 14.19 -14.53 -13.25
C ILE A 147 14.77 -14.96 -11.90
N GLN A 148 13.91 -15.33 -10.94
CA GLN A 148 14.33 -16.05 -9.74
C GLN A 148 14.32 -17.56 -10.01
N ALA A 149 15.46 -18.22 -9.85
CA ALA A 149 15.61 -19.66 -10.09
C ALA A 149 16.52 -20.32 -9.06
N ARG A 150 16.38 -21.64 -8.87
CA ARG A 150 17.27 -22.43 -8.02
C ARG A 150 18.65 -22.52 -8.67
N LEU A 151 19.67 -22.02 -7.98
CA LEU A 151 21.05 -22.09 -8.42
C LEU A 151 21.61 -23.50 -8.21
N ILE A 152 22.00 -24.19 -9.30
CA ILE A 152 22.53 -25.54 -9.26
C ILE A 152 23.95 -25.58 -9.81
N ILE A 153 24.89 -26.12 -9.03
CA ILE A 153 26.29 -26.32 -9.43
C ILE A 153 26.71 -27.73 -9.03
N ASP A 154 27.22 -28.53 -9.97
CA ASP A 154 27.61 -29.93 -9.77
C ASP A 154 26.52 -30.77 -9.06
N GLY A 155 25.26 -30.57 -9.46
CA GLY A 155 24.10 -31.26 -8.88
C GLY A 155 23.69 -30.77 -7.48
N LYS A 156 24.41 -29.80 -6.89
CA LYS A 156 24.06 -29.22 -5.60
C LYS A 156 23.24 -27.95 -5.76
N ASP A 157 22.15 -27.87 -5.01
CA ASP A 157 21.25 -26.72 -4.93
C ASP A 157 21.70 -25.72 -3.86
N TYR A 158 21.81 -24.45 -4.26
CA TYR A 158 22.21 -23.31 -3.43
C TYR A 158 21.05 -22.34 -3.13
N GLY A 159 19.84 -22.67 -3.55
CA GLY A 159 18.63 -21.88 -3.32
C GLY A 159 18.39 -20.81 -4.39
N ALA A 160 17.36 -19.99 -4.17
CA ALA A 160 16.87 -19.01 -5.13
C ALA A 160 17.87 -17.86 -5.35
N HIS A 161 18.17 -17.58 -6.61
CA HIS A 161 19.01 -16.47 -7.07
C HIS A 161 18.39 -15.77 -8.28
N GLY A 162 18.77 -14.51 -8.50
CA GLY A 162 18.29 -13.68 -9.60
C GLY A 162 19.20 -13.73 -10.83
N PHE A 163 18.60 -13.91 -12.01
CA PHE A 163 19.28 -13.97 -13.30
C PHE A 163 18.61 -13.02 -14.29
N ILE A 164 19.37 -12.20 -15.01
CA ILE A 164 18.84 -11.39 -16.11
C ILE A 164 18.74 -12.29 -17.36
N VAL A 165 17.53 -12.52 -17.85
CA VAL A 165 17.25 -13.46 -18.95
C VAL A 165 16.62 -12.70 -20.12
N PRO A 166 17.22 -12.71 -21.32
CA PRO A 166 16.57 -12.23 -22.53
C PRO A 166 15.35 -13.10 -22.86
N ILE A 167 14.20 -12.47 -23.12
CA ILE A 167 12.94 -13.16 -23.44
C ILE A 167 12.61 -13.00 -24.92
N ARG A 168 12.85 -11.81 -25.48
CA ARG A 168 12.50 -11.46 -26.86
C ARG A 168 13.66 -10.79 -27.57
N SER A 169 13.78 -11.05 -28.86
CA SER A 169 14.74 -10.41 -29.76
C SER A 169 14.48 -8.90 -29.84
N LEU A 170 15.54 -8.09 -29.69
CA LEU A 170 15.44 -6.63 -29.84
C LEU A 170 15.23 -6.17 -31.30
N LYS A 171 15.25 -7.10 -32.28
CA LYS A 171 15.08 -6.79 -33.71
C LYS A 171 13.63 -6.91 -34.17
N ASP A 172 12.97 -8.00 -33.80
CA ASP A 172 11.65 -8.40 -34.31
C ASP A 172 10.67 -8.81 -33.19
N HIS A 173 11.10 -8.66 -31.93
CA HIS A 173 10.31 -8.93 -30.72
C HIS A 173 9.80 -10.38 -30.56
N ARG A 174 10.30 -11.29 -31.39
CA ARG A 174 9.96 -12.71 -31.29
C ARG A 174 10.62 -13.32 -30.05
N PRO A 175 9.93 -14.20 -29.30
CA PRO A 175 10.56 -14.97 -28.23
C PRO A 175 11.75 -15.77 -28.75
N PHE A 176 12.81 -15.89 -27.96
CA PHE A 176 13.95 -16.73 -28.32
C PHE A 176 13.56 -18.23 -28.34
N PRO A 177 14.22 -19.07 -29.15
CA PRO A 177 14.04 -20.52 -29.08
C PRO A 177 14.21 -21.05 -27.66
N GLY A 178 13.34 -21.97 -27.23
CA GLY A 178 13.31 -22.48 -25.85
C GLY A 178 12.58 -21.59 -24.84
N VAL A 179 12.03 -20.43 -25.26
CA VAL A 179 11.25 -19.51 -24.40
C VAL A 179 9.80 -19.47 -24.85
N LYS A 180 8.89 -20.02 -24.05
CA LYS A 180 7.43 -19.94 -24.28
C LYS A 180 6.83 -18.88 -23.36
N VAL A 181 6.30 -17.80 -23.93
CA VAL A 181 5.78 -16.63 -23.20
C VAL A 181 4.41 -16.19 -23.73
N GLY A 182 3.55 -15.66 -22.86
CA GLY A 182 2.24 -15.13 -23.23
C GLY A 182 1.50 -14.46 -22.07
N ASP A 183 0.34 -13.85 -22.34
CA ASP A 183 -0.54 -13.23 -21.34
C ASP A 183 -1.37 -14.28 -20.58
N ILE A 184 -1.66 -14.03 -19.30
CA ILE A 184 -2.45 -14.95 -18.44
C ILE A 184 -3.96 -14.73 -18.51
N GLY A 185 -4.41 -13.68 -19.20
CA GLY A 185 -5.81 -13.37 -19.44
C GLY A 185 -6.42 -12.31 -18.52
N PRO A 186 -7.77 -12.24 -18.48
CA PRO A 186 -8.50 -11.24 -17.72
C PRO A 186 -8.30 -11.41 -16.22
N LYS A 187 -8.47 -10.30 -15.49
CA LYS A 187 -8.25 -10.20 -14.04
C LYS A 187 -9.52 -9.76 -13.33
N SER A 188 -9.64 -10.13 -12.05
CA SER A 188 -10.84 -9.87 -11.24
C SER A 188 -11.23 -8.40 -11.24
N TYR A 189 -12.54 -8.13 -11.33
CA TYR A 189 -13.14 -6.79 -11.25
C TYR A 189 -12.63 -5.78 -12.31
N GLY A 190 -11.97 -6.25 -13.37
CA GLY A 190 -11.31 -5.38 -14.35
C GLY A 190 -10.05 -4.66 -13.82
N GLY A 191 -9.60 -5.03 -12.61
CA GLY A 191 -8.38 -4.51 -12.00
C GLY A 191 -7.15 -4.88 -12.81
N PHE A 192 -6.25 -3.92 -13.00
CA PHE A 192 -5.06 -4.08 -13.85
C PHE A 192 -5.36 -4.57 -15.28
N SER A 193 -6.59 -4.43 -15.80
CA SER A 193 -6.99 -4.99 -17.10
C SER A 193 -6.05 -4.65 -18.27
N LYS A 194 -5.35 -3.52 -18.19
CA LYS A 194 -4.40 -3.06 -19.21
C LYS A 194 -2.94 -3.40 -18.93
N ILE A 195 -2.65 -4.13 -17.86
CA ILE A 195 -1.33 -4.73 -17.59
C ILE A 195 -1.33 -6.15 -18.15
N ASP A 196 -0.35 -6.43 -19.01
CA ASP A 196 -0.09 -7.72 -19.64
C ASP A 196 0.67 -8.65 -18.68
N ASN A 197 0.03 -9.00 -17.56
CA ASN A 197 0.57 -10.01 -16.65
C ASN A 197 0.77 -11.32 -17.42
N GLY A 198 2.01 -11.78 -17.50
CA GLY A 198 2.38 -12.90 -18.35
C GLY A 198 2.84 -14.14 -17.61
N PHE A 199 2.96 -15.21 -18.38
CA PHE A 199 3.68 -16.42 -18.03
C PHE A 199 4.94 -16.56 -18.87
N VAL A 200 5.97 -17.24 -18.35
CA VAL A 200 7.08 -17.75 -19.16
C VAL A 200 7.52 -19.13 -18.70
N ARG A 201 7.85 -19.99 -19.67
CA ARG A 201 8.40 -21.34 -19.45
C ARG A 201 9.66 -21.52 -20.29
N PHE A 202 10.68 -22.13 -19.70
CA PHE A 202 11.99 -22.33 -20.32
C PHE A 202 12.28 -23.81 -20.59
N GLU A 203 12.78 -24.09 -21.79
CA GLU A 203 13.24 -25.41 -22.22
C GLU A 203 14.75 -25.34 -22.50
N ASN A 204 15.56 -25.75 -21.51
CA ASN A 204 17.02 -25.75 -21.55
C ASN A 204 17.63 -24.49 -22.20
N TYR A 205 17.25 -23.31 -21.69
CA TYR A 205 17.59 -22.02 -22.29
C TYR A 205 18.95 -21.49 -21.77
N PRO A 206 20.00 -21.41 -22.60
CA PRO A 206 21.32 -20.99 -22.15
C PRO A 206 21.43 -19.46 -22.02
N ILE A 207 22.09 -18.98 -20.97
CA ILE A 207 22.49 -17.58 -20.78
C ILE A 207 23.93 -17.49 -20.23
N PRO A 208 24.68 -16.40 -20.45
CA PRO A 208 26.04 -16.24 -19.90
C PRO A 208 26.08 -16.34 -18.38
N ARG A 209 27.18 -16.84 -17.81
CA ARG A 209 27.35 -16.93 -16.34
C ARG A 209 27.19 -15.56 -15.66
N GLU A 210 27.67 -14.50 -16.30
CA GLU A 210 27.62 -13.11 -15.83
C GLU A 210 26.20 -12.56 -15.69
N ASN A 211 25.17 -13.26 -16.19
CA ASN A 211 23.79 -12.81 -16.04
C ASN A 211 23.20 -13.09 -14.65
N MET A 212 23.86 -13.89 -13.80
CA MET A 212 23.51 -14.06 -12.39
C MET A 212 23.87 -12.79 -11.61
N LEU A 213 22.96 -12.20 -10.83
CA LEU A 213 23.27 -11.02 -10.01
C LEU A 213 24.25 -11.36 -8.86
N MET A 214 25.44 -10.75 -8.87
CA MET A 214 26.60 -11.23 -8.11
C MET A 214 27.15 -10.25 -7.05
N ARG A 215 26.35 -9.29 -6.54
CA ARG A 215 26.82 -8.37 -5.48
C ARG A 215 27.15 -9.10 -4.18
N PHE A 216 26.23 -9.94 -3.71
CA PHE A 216 26.33 -10.60 -2.41
C PHE A 216 26.74 -12.07 -2.50
N ALA A 217 26.28 -12.81 -3.51
CA ALA A 217 26.68 -14.20 -3.75
C ALA A 217 27.40 -14.27 -5.11
N LYS A 218 28.50 -15.01 -5.21
CA LYS A 218 29.29 -15.07 -6.47
C LYS A 218 29.49 -16.50 -6.91
N VAL A 219 29.59 -16.69 -8.22
CA VAL A 219 30.01 -17.95 -8.84
C VAL A 219 31.19 -17.66 -9.76
N THR A 220 32.35 -18.20 -9.41
CA THR A 220 33.56 -18.08 -10.22
C THR A 220 33.46 -18.95 -11.47
N ARG A 221 34.37 -18.73 -12.43
CA ARG A 221 34.39 -19.46 -13.72
C ARG A 221 34.63 -20.97 -13.55
N ASP A 222 35.41 -21.37 -12.56
CA ASP A 222 35.63 -22.76 -12.15
C ASP A 222 34.44 -23.36 -11.38
N GLY A 223 33.38 -22.59 -11.15
CA GLY A 223 32.15 -23.04 -10.49
C GLY A 223 32.19 -23.00 -8.97
N GLN A 224 33.10 -22.25 -8.36
CA GLN A 224 33.12 -22.07 -6.91
C GLN A 224 32.03 -21.08 -6.47
N TYR A 225 31.13 -21.52 -5.59
CA TYR A 225 30.13 -20.66 -4.97
C TYR A 225 30.69 -19.93 -3.74
N ILE A 226 30.71 -18.60 -3.80
CA ILE A 226 31.09 -17.71 -2.70
C ILE A 226 29.80 -17.21 -2.03
N LYS A 227 29.60 -17.64 -0.79
CA LYS A 227 28.41 -17.33 0.00
C LYS A 227 28.31 -15.85 0.35
N PRO A 228 27.08 -15.31 0.48
CA PRO A 228 26.90 -13.97 1.01
C PRO A 228 27.32 -13.87 2.48
N PRO A 229 27.81 -12.69 2.93
CA PRO A 229 28.18 -12.46 4.34
C PRO A 229 27.04 -12.77 5.31
N HIS A 230 25.79 -12.56 4.88
CA HIS A 230 24.61 -12.91 5.64
C HIS A 230 23.49 -13.45 4.73
N SER A 231 22.85 -14.54 5.14
CA SER A 231 21.83 -15.24 4.34
C SER A 231 20.59 -14.40 4.02
N LYS A 232 20.35 -13.32 4.78
CA LYS A 232 19.21 -12.43 4.57
C LYS A 232 19.44 -11.26 3.61
N LEU A 233 20.65 -11.10 3.04
CA LEU A 233 20.92 -10.03 2.08
C LEU A 233 20.06 -10.14 0.82
N ALA A 234 19.67 -11.36 0.44
CA ALA A 234 18.73 -11.60 -0.64
C ALA A 234 17.35 -10.95 -0.42
N TYR A 235 16.93 -10.68 0.83
CA TYR A 235 15.67 -9.98 1.12
C TYR A 235 15.72 -8.47 0.88
N GLY A 236 16.90 -7.89 0.62
CA GLY A 236 17.06 -6.45 0.44
C GLY A 236 16.18 -5.86 -0.69
N SER A 237 15.95 -6.62 -1.77
CA SER A 237 15.01 -6.21 -2.85
C SER A 237 13.55 -6.19 -2.38
N MET A 238 13.13 -7.19 -1.61
CA MET A 238 11.77 -7.24 -1.06
C MET A 238 11.54 -6.09 -0.06
N VAL A 239 12.53 -5.78 0.78
CA VAL A 239 12.42 -4.64 1.71
C VAL A 239 12.31 -3.32 0.96
N LEU A 240 13.08 -3.13 -0.13
CA LEU A 240 12.97 -1.97 -1.01
C LEU A 240 11.54 -1.83 -1.55
N LEU A 241 10.99 -2.87 -2.18
CA LEU A 241 9.65 -2.85 -2.76
C LEU A 241 8.58 -2.55 -1.71
N ARG A 242 8.63 -3.24 -0.57
CA ARG A 242 7.68 -3.05 0.55
C ARG A 242 7.76 -1.65 1.16
N SER A 243 8.94 -1.04 1.21
CA SER A 243 9.12 0.31 1.77
C SER A 243 8.29 1.35 1.01
N HIS A 244 8.22 1.25 -0.32
CA HIS A 244 7.42 2.13 -1.17
C HIS A 244 5.92 1.87 -1.04
N MET A 245 5.53 0.61 -0.80
CA MET A 245 4.11 0.22 -0.70
C MET A 245 3.41 0.87 0.49
N VAL A 246 4.10 1.12 1.61
CA VAL A 246 3.50 1.77 2.79
C VAL A 246 3.02 3.18 2.44
N ARG A 247 3.89 4.00 1.86
CA ARG A 247 3.53 5.35 1.41
C ARG A 247 2.51 5.30 0.27
N GLY A 248 2.64 4.34 -0.65
CA GLY A 248 1.70 4.13 -1.75
C GLY A 248 0.29 3.80 -1.29
N ALA A 249 0.14 3.02 -0.21
CA ALA A 249 -1.14 2.75 0.45
C ALA A 249 -1.77 4.03 0.99
N GLY A 250 -0.99 4.85 1.71
CA GLY A 250 -1.44 6.14 2.20
C GLY A 250 -1.91 7.07 1.09
N MET A 251 -1.15 7.16 -0.02
CA MET A 251 -1.54 7.97 -1.19
C MET A 251 -2.79 7.43 -1.90
N THR A 252 -2.97 6.11 -1.96
CA THR A 252 -4.17 5.49 -2.57
C THR A 252 -5.40 5.77 -1.74
N LEU A 253 -5.28 5.61 -0.43
CA LEU A 253 -6.35 5.94 0.50
C LEU A 253 -6.68 7.44 0.47
N ALA A 254 -5.66 8.30 0.38
CA ALA A 254 -5.82 9.74 0.21
C ALA A 254 -6.61 10.10 -1.06
N ARG A 255 -6.34 9.47 -2.21
CA ARG A 255 -7.11 9.69 -3.46
C ARG A 255 -8.60 9.41 -3.24
N ALA A 256 -8.93 8.24 -2.68
CA ALA A 256 -10.32 7.86 -2.42
C ALA A 256 -10.99 8.80 -1.40
N ALA A 257 -10.25 9.19 -0.34
CA ALA A 257 -10.72 10.13 0.66
C ALA A 257 -10.99 11.52 0.06
N THR A 258 -10.13 12.02 -0.84
CA THR A 258 -10.35 13.28 -1.55
C THR A 258 -11.65 13.25 -2.36
N ILE A 259 -11.87 12.18 -3.15
CA ILE A 259 -13.08 12.02 -3.95
C ILE A 259 -14.32 12.00 -3.05
N ALA A 260 -14.33 11.14 -2.03
CA ALA A 260 -15.46 11.02 -1.11
C ALA A 260 -15.71 12.30 -0.32
N THR A 261 -14.68 13.00 0.12
CA THR A 261 -14.80 14.26 0.87
C THR A 261 -15.41 15.36 0.01
N ARG A 262 -14.86 15.61 -1.18
CA ARG A 262 -15.42 16.61 -2.11
C ARG A 262 -16.87 16.30 -2.48
N TYR A 263 -17.17 15.04 -2.81
CA TYR A 263 -18.53 14.64 -3.15
C TYR A 263 -19.51 14.77 -1.97
N THR A 264 -19.13 14.31 -0.77
CA THR A 264 -20.01 14.41 0.41
C THR A 264 -20.21 15.84 0.90
N THR A 265 -19.27 16.75 0.60
CA THR A 265 -19.47 18.19 0.81
C THR A 265 -20.55 18.75 -0.11
N VAL A 266 -20.60 18.36 -1.39
CA VAL A 266 -21.59 18.92 -2.34
C VAL A 266 -22.91 18.14 -2.36
N ARG A 267 -22.91 16.88 -1.94
CA ARG A 267 -24.10 16.04 -1.90
C ARG A 267 -24.97 16.44 -0.71
N ARG A 268 -26.25 16.68 -0.99
CA ARG A 268 -27.28 16.92 0.02
C ARG A 268 -28.31 15.77 -0.02
N GLN A 269 -28.79 15.37 1.16
CA GLN A 269 -29.85 14.37 1.29
C GLN A 269 -30.48 14.48 2.68
N PHE A 270 -31.81 14.44 2.73
CA PHE A 270 -32.66 14.61 3.90
C PHE A 270 -32.62 16.02 4.51
N ASN A 271 -33.72 16.38 5.19
CA ASN A 271 -33.91 17.65 5.90
C ASN A 271 -33.79 17.45 7.41
N VAL A 272 -32.68 16.86 7.86
CA VAL A 272 -32.41 16.69 9.30
C VAL A 272 -31.42 17.76 9.74
N PRO A 273 -31.78 18.65 10.68
CA PRO A 273 -30.85 19.63 11.20
C PRO A 273 -29.65 18.93 11.86
N THR A 274 -28.46 19.05 11.27
CA THR A 274 -27.21 18.51 11.82
C THR A 274 -26.51 19.46 12.79
N SER A 275 -26.98 20.70 12.86
CA SER A 275 -26.55 21.72 13.82
C SER A 275 -27.69 22.71 14.10
N ARG A 276 -27.58 23.47 15.19
CA ARG A 276 -28.48 24.62 15.47
C ARG A 276 -28.41 25.70 14.37
N LYS A 277 -27.35 25.73 13.56
CA LYS A 277 -27.15 26.68 12.45
C LYS A 277 -27.84 26.22 11.15
N ASP A 278 -28.04 24.91 10.94
CA ASP A 278 -28.71 24.37 9.75
C ASP A 278 -30.24 24.62 9.77
N ALA A 279 -30.80 24.93 10.94
CA ALA A 279 -32.19 25.37 11.08
C ALA A 279 -32.48 26.72 10.39
N ALA A 280 -31.45 27.45 9.94
CA ALA A 280 -31.56 28.80 9.37
C ALA A 280 -31.82 28.85 7.84
N ASN A 281 -31.76 27.72 7.12
CA ASN A 281 -32.04 27.69 5.67
C ASN A 281 -32.90 26.47 5.27
N PRO A 282 -34.23 26.51 5.47
CA PRO A 282 -35.12 25.38 5.21
C PRO A 282 -35.28 25.03 3.73
N ALA A 283 -34.68 25.80 2.81
CA ALA A 283 -34.82 25.61 1.37
C ALA A 283 -33.87 24.55 0.78
N LEU A 284 -32.81 24.16 1.50
CA LEU A 284 -31.82 23.18 1.02
C LEU A 284 -31.68 22.00 2.00
N GLU A 285 -31.62 20.79 1.46
CA GLU A 285 -31.29 19.58 2.22
C GLU A 285 -29.89 19.66 2.86
N THR A 286 -29.66 18.89 3.91
CA THR A 286 -28.39 18.88 4.65
C THR A 286 -27.27 18.26 3.82
N GLN A 287 -26.08 18.89 3.82
CA GLN A 287 -24.87 18.30 3.21
C GLN A 287 -24.49 17.03 3.94
N VAL A 288 -24.28 15.93 3.21
CA VAL A 288 -24.15 14.61 3.85
C VAL A 288 -22.89 14.49 4.70
N ILE A 289 -21.83 15.26 4.41
CA ILE A 289 -20.62 15.33 5.25
C ILE A 289 -20.89 15.84 6.67
N ASN A 290 -22.00 16.53 6.91
CA ASN A 290 -22.35 17.05 8.24
C ASN A 290 -22.99 15.98 9.14
N TYR A 291 -23.36 14.82 8.59
CA TYR A 291 -23.87 13.72 9.40
C TYR A 291 -22.75 13.04 10.20
N PRO A 292 -22.88 12.88 11.52
CA PRO A 292 -21.88 12.19 12.34
C PRO A 292 -21.55 10.77 11.84
N MET A 293 -22.50 10.07 11.22
CA MET A 293 -22.27 8.75 10.62
C MET A 293 -21.36 8.78 9.39
N VAL A 294 -21.37 9.87 8.62
CA VAL A 294 -20.46 10.07 7.49
C VAL A 294 -19.08 10.46 8.02
N GLN A 295 -19.02 11.39 8.96
CA GLN A 295 -17.77 11.83 9.60
C GLN A 295 -17.06 10.68 10.30
N SER A 296 -17.80 9.81 11.00
CA SER A 296 -17.23 8.68 11.75
C SER A 296 -16.59 7.62 10.86
N ARG A 297 -16.94 7.57 9.58
CA ARG A 297 -16.35 6.67 8.60
C ARG A 297 -15.24 7.37 7.81
N LEU A 298 -15.48 8.60 7.36
CA LEU A 298 -14.59 9.32 6.44
C LEU A 298 -13.38 9.97 7.14
N PHE A 299 -13.57 10.61 8.29
CA PHE A 299 -12.49 11.38 8.91
C PHE A 299 -11.36 10.47 9.42
N PRO A 300 -11.65 9.28 9.99
CA PRO A 300 -10.59 8.36 10.33
C PRO A 300 -9.85 7.78 9.12
N ILE A 301 -10.51 7.66 7.96
CA ILE A 301 -9.84 7.29 6.70
C ILE A 301 -8.82 8.37 6.29
N ILE A 302 -9.17 9.66 6.41
CA ILE A 302 -8.24 10.77 6.19
C ILE A 302 -7.06 10.67 7.19
N ALA A 303 -7.34 10.49 8.47
CA ALA A 303 -6.31 10.32 9.51
C ALA A 303 -5.37 9.13 9.24
N GLN A 304 -5.92 7.99 8.84
CA GLN A 304 -5.15 6.80 8.43
C GLN A 304 -4.21 7.10 7.25
N SER A 305 -4.68 7.85 6.25
CA SER A 305 -3.83 8.21 5.11
C SER A 305 -2.60 9.02 5.54
N TYR A 306 -2.77 10.03 6.40
CA TYR A 306 -1.65 10.81 6.94
C TYR A 306 -0.71 9.98 7.81
N ALA A 307 -1.23 9.10 8.67
CA ALA A 307 -0.41 8.20 9.48
C ALA A 307 0.43 7.24 8.61
N MET A 308 -0.14 6.71 7.53
CA MET A 308 0.59 5.89 6.55
C MET A 308 1.65 6.68 5.79
N LEU A 309 1.40 7.95 5.46
CA LEU A 309 2.41 8.81 4.83
C LEU A 309 3.59 9.06 5.78
N ALA A 310 3.31 9.34 7.06
CA ALA A 310 4.34 9.49 8.08
C ALA A 310 5.18 8.21 8.24
N ALA A 311 4.52 7.06 8.38
CA ALA A 311 5.20 5.77 8.49
C ALA A 311 5.94 5.36 7.21
N GLY A 312 5.41 5.68 6.03
CA GLY A 312 6.08 5.43 4.76
C GLY A 312 7.36 6.27 4.61
N ASN A 313 7.34 7.53 5.05
CA ASN A 313 8.54 8.36 5.10
C ASN A 313 9.57 7.79 6.08
N LYS A 314 9.13 7.37 7.27
CA LYS A 314 10.01 6.71 8.25
C LYS A 314 10.61 5.42 7.71
N MET A 315 9.80 4.59 7.05
CA MET A 315 10.22 3.32 6.44
C MET A 315 11.28 3.53 5.37
N ARG A 316 11.13 4.57 4.52
CA ARG A 316 12.15 4.94 3.54
C ARG A 316 13.46 5.33 4.22
N SER A 317 13.42 6.17 5.25
CA SER A 317 14.63 6.55 6.00
C SER A 317 15.30 5.35 6.66
N MET A 318 14.53 4.44 7.27
CA MET A 318 15.08 3.20 7.85
C MET A 318 15.72 2.30 6.79
N TYR A 319 15.12 2.19 5.60
CA TYR A 319 15.70 1.44 4.48
C TYR A 319 17.01 2.06 3.98
N GLU A 320 17.05 3.38 3.81
CA GLU A 320 18.26 4.10 3.38
C GLU A 320 19.41 3.94 4.39
N SER A 321 19.12 4.07 5.69
CA SER A 321 20.10 3.80 6.76
C SER A 321 20.58 2.36 6.75
N MET A 322 19.67 1.39 6.69
CA MET A 322 20.01 -0.03 6.60
C MET A 322 20.90 -0.32 5.39
N LEU A 323 20.60 0.25 4.22
CA LEU A 323 21.41 0.03 3.02
C LEU A 323 22.84 0.58 3.20
N SER A 324 22.98 1.76 3.83
CA SER A 324 24.28 2.36 4.15
C SER A 324 25.08 1.49 5.14
N GLU A 325 24.43 0.95 6.17
CA GLU A 325 25.03 0.03 7.15
C GLU A 325 25.49 -1.27 6.48
N LEU A 326 24.67 -1.84 5.59
CA LEU A 326 25.00 -3.05 4.84
C LEU A 326 26.24 -2.88 3.96
N MET A 327 26.43 -1.71 3.34
CA MET A 327 27.63 -1.40 2.54
C MET A 327 28.90 -1.37 3.39
N GLN A 328 28.77 -1.16 4.70
CA GLN A 328 29.87 -1.19 5.67
C GLN A 328 30.01 -2.57 6.36
N GLY A 329 29.17 -3.54 5.99
CA GLY A 329 29.16 -4.87 6.59
C GLY A 329 28.37 -4.98 7.91
N ASP A 330 27.67 -3.91 8.33
CA ASP A 330 26.77 -3.96 9.49
C ASP A 330 25.38 -4.46 9.08
N ILE A 331 24.88 -5.45 9.82
CA ILE A 331 23.60 -6.12 9.59
C ILE A 331 22.61 -5.92 10.75
N SER A 332 22.95 -5.05 11.71
CA SER A 332 22.22 -4.86 12.98
C SER A 332 20.75 -4.47 12.76
N SER A 333 20.47 -3.54 11.83
CA SER A 333 19.11 -3.06 11.54
C SER A 333 18.29 -3.98 10.63
N LEU A 334 18.95 -4.85 9.84
CA LEU A 334 18.31 -5.63 8.76
C LEU A 334 17.09 -6.44 9.25
N ALA A 335 17.17 -7.02 10.45
CA ALA A 335 16.10 -7.84 10.99
C ALA A 335 14.86 -7.02 11.40
N GLU A 336 15.06 -5.85 12.01
CA GLU A 336 13.97 -4.95 12.42
C GLU A 336 13.31 -4.33 11.19
N VAL A 337 14.10 -3.79 10.25
CA VAL A 337 13.59 -3.15 9.02
C VAL A 337 12.81 -4.15 8.16
N HIS A 338 13.26 -5.41 8.08
CA HIS A 338 12.52 -6.47 7.41
C HIS A 338 11.19 -6.81 8.13
N ALA A 339 11.20 -6.91 9.46
CA ALA A 339 9.99 -7.21 10.22
C ALA A 339 8.95 -6.08 10.15
N ILE A 340 9.39 -4.83 10.25
CA ILE A 340 8.52 -3.65 10.15
C ILE A 340 7.95 -3.51 8.74
N SER A 341 8.79 -3.61 7.70
CA SER A 341 8.31 -3.51 6.31
C SER A 341 7.28 -4.59 5.97
N SER A 342 7.46 -5.80 6.48
CA SER A 342 6.52 -6.91 6.29
C SER A 342 5.17 -6.65 6.98
N GLY A 343 5.20 -6.20 8.24
CA GLY A 343 3.97 -5.91 8.98
C GLY A 343 3.23 -4.67 8.47
N LEU A 344 3.95 -3.60 8.16
CA LEU A 344 3.39 -2.39 7.59
C LEU A 344 2.82 -2.63 6.19
N LYS A 345 3.47 -3.44 5.34
CA LYS A 345 2.90 -3.82 4.03
C LYS A 345 1.55 -4.49 4.22
N SER A 346 1.46 -5.48 5.10
CA SER A 346 0.22 -6.21 5.35
C SER A 346 -0.88 -5.31 5.91
N THR A 347 -0.53 -4.52 6.93
CA THR A 347 -1.48 -3.64 7.62
C THR A 347 -1.97 -2.50 6.73
N CYS A 348 -1.07 -1.79 6.07
CA CYS A 348 -1.42 -0.60 5.29
C CYS A 348 -2.18 -0.96 4.01
N SER A 349 -1.83 -2.06 3.33
CA SER A 349 -2.59 -2.53 2.17
C SER A 349 -4.01 -2.94 2.54
N THR A 350 -4.18 -3.68 3.64
CA THR A 350 -5.50 -4.05 4.18
C THR A 350 -6.34 -2.82 4.52
N PHE A 351 -5.75 -1.84 5.21
CA PHE A 351 -6.44 -0.59 5.56
C PHE A 351 -6.83 0.21 4.32
N ALA A 352 -5.92 0.38 3.35
CA ALA A 352 -6.21 1.13 2.14
C ALA A 352 -7.28 0.44 1.28
N ALA A 353 -7.20 -0.88 1.08
CA ALA A 353 -8.22 -1.62 0.32
C ALA A 353 -9.61 -1.52 0.96
N THR A 354 -9.68 -1.60 2.29
CA THR A 354 -10.94 -1.49 3.05
C THR A 354 -11.47 -0.06 3.03
N GLY A 355 -10.61 0.93 3.27
CA GLY A 355 -10.99 2.34 3.31
C GLY A 355 -11.40 2.91 1.96
N VAL A 356 -10.78 2.46 0.86
CA VAL A 356 -11.21 2.83 -0.51
C VAL A 356 -12.63 2.33 -0.78
N GLU A 357 -12.94 1.08 -0.42
CA GLU A 357 -14.29 0.53 -0.57
C GLU A 357 -15.31 1.22 0.35
N ASP A 358 -14.89 1.60 1.56
CA ASP A 358 -15.76 2.38 2.43
C ASP A 358 -16.02 3.80 1.91
N CYS A 359 -15.03 4.45 1.29
CA CYS A 359 -15.23 5.70 0.55
C CYS A 359 -16.27 5.52 -0.56
N ARG A 360 -16.22 4.43 -1.33
CA ARG A 360 -17.23 4.10 -2.35
C ARG A 360 -18.64 4.03 -1.75
N LYS A 361 -18.81 3.31 -0.63
CA LYS A 361 -20.10 3.17 0.06
C LYS A 361 -20.61 4.49 0.63
N ILE A 362 -19.72 5.35 1.14
CA ILE A 362 -20.07 6.68 1.69
C ILE A 362 -20.70 7.57 0.61
N MET A 363 -20.30 7.39 -0.66
CA MET A 363 -20.83 8.16 -1.79
C MET A 363 -22.19 7.66 -2.32
N GLY A 364 -22.76 6.62 -1.70
CA GLY A 364 -24.06 6.06 -2.09
C GLY A 364 -24.07 5.49 -3.52
N GLY A 365 -25.21 5.57 -4.20
CA GLY A 365 -25.40 4.98 -5.54
C GLY A 365 -24.44 5.52 -6.60
N HIS A 366 -24.14 6.84 -6.59
CA HIS A 366 -23.20 7.42 -7.54
C HIS A 366 -21.76 6.91 -7.34
N GLY A 367 -21.39 6.50 -6.12
CA GLY A 367 -20.13 5.82 -5.85
C GLY A 367 -19.97 4.46 -6.56
N TYR A 368 -21.07 3.83 -6.99
CA TYR A 368 -21.01 2.58 -7.74
C TYR A 368 -20.66 2.77 -9.23
N SER A 369 -20.87 3.98 -9.78
CA SER A 369 -20.51 4.31 -11.15
C SER A 369 -19.00 4.20 -11.36
N TYR A 370 -18.56 3.74 -12.54
CA TYR A 370 -17.16 3.78 -12.95
C TYR A 370 -16.61 5.21 -12.94
N PHE A 371 -17.43 6.19 -13.34
CA PHE A 371 -17.09 7.62 -13.37
C PHE A 371 -16.94 8.26 -11.98
N SER A 372 -17.26 7.53 -10.91
CA SER A 372 -16.90 7.94 -9.56
C SER A 372 -15.38 7.99 -9.35
N GLY A 373 -14.60 7.27 -10.16
CA GLY A 373 -13.16 7.12 -10.01
C GLY A 373 -12.72 6.15 -8.90
N ILE A 374 -13.63 5.75 -7.99
CA ILE A 374 -13.28 4.87 -6.85
C ILE A 374 -13.30 3.39 -7.24
N SER A 375 -14.28 2.93 -8.01
CA SER A 375 -14.41 1.50 -8.35
C SER A 375 -13.16 0.95 -9.06
N HIS A 376 -12.65 1.68 -10.05
CA HIS A 376 -11.42 1.29 -10.74
C HIS A 376 -10.19 1.38 -9.82
N LEU A 377 -10.09 2.46 -9.03
CA LEU A 377 -9.03 2.63 -8.03
C LEU A 377 -8.96 1.44 -7.07
N TRP A 378 -10.11 1.01 -6.55
CA TRP A 378 -10.20 -0.16 -5.67
C TRP A 378 -9.78 -1.44 -6.39
N SER A 379 -10.36 -1.71 -7.57
CA SER A 379 -10.08 -2.93 -8.33
C SER A 379 -8.60 -3.08 -8.70
N SER A 380 -7.92 -1.97 -8.99
CA SER A 380 -6.49 -1.95 -9.30
C SER A 380 -5.61 -1.95 -8.05
N TYR A 381 -6.14 -1.62 -6.87
CA TYR A 381 -5.38 -1.60 -5.62
C TYR A 381 -5.51 -2.89 -4.81
N VAL A 382 -6.66 -3.56 -4.83
CA VAL A 382 -6.93 -4.76 -4.01
C VAL A 382 -5.91 -5.89 -4.19
N PRO A 383 -5.24 -6.10 -5.35
CA PRO A 383 -4.19 -7.12 -5.45
C PRO A 383 -2.98 -6.85 -4.55
N SER A 384 -2.81 -5.63 -4.04
CA SER A 384 -1.75 -5.28 -3.07
C SER A 384 -1.83 -6.05 -1.76
N ASN A 385 -2.99 -6.64 -1.45
CA ASN A 385 -3.18 -7.53 -0.32
C ASN A 385 -2.57 -8.92 -0.55
N THR A 386 -2.17 -9.24 -1.78
CA THR A 386 -1.67 -10.55 -2.20
C THR A 386 -0.23 -10.49 -2.72
N TYR A 387 0.09 -9.56 -3.63
CA TYR A 387 1.45 -9.45 -4.16
C TYR A 387 2.45 -8.94 -3.11
N GLU A 388 3.74 -9.20 -3.32
CA GLU A 388 4.83 -8.90 -2.36
C GLU A 388 4.70 -9.58 -0.98
N GLY A 389 3.94 -10.68 -0.96
CA GLY A 389 3.69 -11.52 0.21
C GLY A 389 2.23 -11.42 0.62
N ASP A 390 1.53 -12.55 0.61
CA ASP A 390 0.15 -12.63 1.10
C ASP A 390 0.03 -12.03 2.50
N ASN A 391 -0.97 -11.18 2.71
CA ASN A 391 -1.06 -10.39 3.94
C ASN A 391 -1.08 -11.26 5.20
N PHE A 392 -1.77 -12.41 5.18
CA PHE A 392 -1.84 -13.30 6.35
C PHE A 392 -0.53 -14.04 6.57
N LEU A 393 0.02 -14.66 5.53
CA LEU A 393 1.27 -15.43 5.64
C LEU A 393 2.47 -14.54 6.01
N LEU A 394 2.50 -13.31 5.52
CA LEU A 394 3.60 -12.38 5.75
C LEU A 394 3.76 -11.99 7.22
N THR A 395 2.67 -11.99 8.01
CA THR A 395 2.69 -11.59 9.43
C THR A 395 3.58 -12.47 10.32
N GLN A 396 3.80 -13.72 9.91
CA GLN A 396 4.70 -14.63 10.62
C GLN A 396 6.15 -14.10 10.69
N GLN A 397 6.58 -13.31 9.69
CA GLN A 397 7.93 -12.74 9.67
C GLN A 397 8.13 -11.74 10.82
N SER A 398 7.15 -10.86 11.04
CA SER A 398 7.14 -9.90 12.14
C SER A 398 6.98 -10.59 13.50
N ALA A 399 6.06 -11.56 13.60
CA ALA A 399 5.83 -12.32 14.84
C ALA A 399 7.09 -13.07 15.31
N ARG A 400 7.75 -13.83 14.43
CA ARG A 400 9.01 -14.52 14.76
C ARG A 400 10.12 -13.57 15.17
N TYR A 401 10.17 -12.38 14.58
CA TYR A 401 11.13 -11.35 14.97
C TYR A 401 10.84 -10.82 16.39
N LEU A 402 9.58 -10.52 16.72
CA LEU A 402 9.21 -10.03 18.05
C LEU A 402 9.44 -11.08 19.15
N LEU A 403 9.19 -12.37 18.88
CA LEU A 403 9.57 -13.45 19.80
C LEU A 403 11.09 -13.50 20.06
N LYS A 404 11.91 -13.24 19.04
CA LYS A 404 13.36 -13.12 19.22
C LYS A 404 13.74 -11.92 20.08
N GLN A 405 13.00 -10.81 19.96
CA GLN A 405 13.22 -9.63 20.79
C GLN A 405 12.91 -9.89 22.28
N ILE A 406 11.97 -10.78 22.62
CA ILE A 406 11.80 -11.23 24.03
C ILE A 406 13.09 -11.85 24.54
N LYS A 407 13.67 -12.79 23.79
CA LYS A 407 14.92 -13.45 24.18
C LYS A 407 16.06 -12.44 24.35
N VAL A 408 16.19 -11.49 23.43
CA VAL A 408 17.17 -10.40 23.54
C VAL A 408 16.90 -9.57 24.79
N ALA A 409 15.65 -9.21 25.05
CA ALA A 409 15.26 -8.42 26.22
C ALA A 409 15.64 -9.13 27.54
N THR A 410 15.50 -10.46 27.61
CA THR A 410 15.91 -11.24 28.79
C THR A 410 17.43 -11.30 28.97
N THR A 411 18.21 -11.36 27.88
CA THR A 411 19.67 -11.56 27.95
C THR A 411 20.48 -10.26 27.96
N ASP A 412 20.02 -9.25 27.22
CA ASP A 412 20.71 -7.98 26.97
C ASP A 412 19.68 -6.90 26.56
N PRO A 413 18.95 -6.31 27.54
CA PRO A 413 17.89 -5.34 27.29
C PRO A 413 18.32 -4.14 26.43
N GLU A 414 19.59 -3.74 26.51
CA GLU A 414 20.14 -2.59 25.76
C GLU A 414 20.23 -2.88 24.25
N LYS A 415 20.26 -4.14 23.84
CA LYS A 415 20.27 -4.56 22.43
C LYS A 415 18.87 -4.70 21.81
N VAL A 416 17.80 -4.49 22.58
CA VAL A 416 16.44 -4.50 22.03
C VAL A 416 16.28 -3.30 21.10
N THR A 417 15.84 -3.59 19.88
CA THR A 417 15.75 -2.61 18.82
C THR A 417 14.64 -1.56 19.07
N PRO A 418 14.78 -0.33 18.54
CA PRO A 418 13.97 0.82 18.94
C PRO A 418 12.44 0.65 18.86
N PHE A 419 11.91 -0.05 17.86
CA PHE A 419 10.46 -0.25 17.72
C PHE A 419 9.93 -1.46 18.50
N SER A 420 10.80 -2.26 19.11
CA SER A 420 10.43 -3.39 19.95
C SER A 420 10.78 -3.18 21.44
N LYS A 421 11.24 -2.00 21.84
CA LYS A 421 11.63 -1.69 23.23
C LYS A 421 10.53 -1.96 24.27
N TYR A 422 9.26 -1.85 23.88
CA TYR A 422 8.14 -2.18 24.77
C TYR A 422 8.16 -3.64 25.26
N VAL A 423 8.83 -4.55 24.53
CA VAL A 423 8.98 -5.96 24.95
C VAL A 423 9.79 -6.10 26.23
N ILE A 424 10.62 -5.12 26.60
CA ILE A 424 11.34 -5.13 27.89
C ILE A 424 10.35 -5.12 29.06
N LYS A 425 9.22 -4.40 28.92
CA LYS A 425 8.18 -4.33 29.95
C LYS A 425 7.55 -5.69 30.22
N THR A 426 7.57 -6.61 29.26
CA THR A 426 6.93 -7.92 29.37
C THR A 426 7.80 -8.94 30.13
N ILE A 427 9.03 -8.59 30.52
CA ILE A 427 9.91 -9.47 31.29
C ILE A 427 9.38 -9.62 32.72
N ASP A 428 8.99 -8.52 33.35
CA ASP A 428 8.31 -8.52 34.64
C ASP A 428 6.81 -8.72 34.41
N GLN A 429 6.38 -9.98 34.39
CA GLN A 429 5.00 -10.34 34.08
C GLN A 429 4.01 -9.79 35.12
N GLU A 430 4.39 -9.74 36.40
CA GLU A 430 3.51 -9.25 37.46
C GLU A 430 3.29 -7.75 37.31
N ALA A 431 4.36 -6.97 37.14
CA ALA A 431 4.26 -5.53 36.90
C ALA A 431 3.52 -5.22 35.60
N PHE A 432 3.76 -5.99 34.53
CA PHE A 432 3.09 -5.81 33.24
C PHE A 432 1.58 -6.08 33.33
N GLN A 433 1.17 -7.16 33.99
CA GLN A 433 -0.25 -7.48 34.19
C GLN A 433 -0.97 -6.48 35.12
N ALA A 434 -0.23 -5.81 36.00
CA ALA A 434 -0.75 -4.75 36.86
C ALA A 434 -0.86 -3.39 36.14
N GLU A 435 -0.30 -3.24 34.94
CA GLU A 435 -0.31 -1.98 34.20
C GLU A 435 -1.75 -1.54 33.87
N ARG A 436 -2.07 -0.26 34.05
CA ARG A 436 -3.38 0.32 33.74
C ARG A 436 -3.22 1.60 32.94
N CYS A 437 -4.20 1.89 32.10
CA CYS A 437 -4.27 3.13 31.34
C CYS A 437 -4.36 4.33 32.29
N SER A 438 -3.48 5.31 32.10
CA SER A 438 -3.34 6.50 32.94
C SER A 438 -4.32 7.64 32.61
N VAL A 439 -5.42 7.32 31.90
CA VAL A 439 -6.47 8.30 31.55
C VAL A 439 -7.39 8.51 32.74
N GLU A 440 -7.46 9.75 33.21
CA GLU A 440 -8.39 10.16 34.27
C GLU A 440 -9.47 11.11 33.72
N THR A 441 -9.10 11.94 32.74
CA THR A 441 -9.96 12.89 32.06
C THR A 441 -10.05 12.62 30.57
N VAL A 442 -11.11 13.10 29.92
CA VAL A 442 -11.32 12.93 28.47
C VAL A 442 -10.15 13.49 27.64
N ASN A 443 -9.48 14.54 28.11
CA ASN A 443 -8.37 15.18 27.41
C ASN A 443 -7.05 14.39 27.51
N ASP A 444 -6.91 13.50 28.49
CA ASP A 444 -5.67 12.72 28.65
C ASP A 444 -5.41 11.80 27.46
N TRP A 445 -6.47 11.40 26.74
CA TRP A 445 -6.38 10.67 25.48
C TRP A 445 -5.60 11.43 24.39
N LEU A 446 -5.46 12.76 24.48
CA LEU A 446 -4.70 13.55 23.52
C LEU A 446 -3.19 13.58 23.79
N ARG A 447 -2.73 12.98 24.90
CA ARG A 447 -1.31 12.92 25.25
C ARG A 447 -0.63 11.80 24.44
N PRO A 448 0.39 12.11 23.62
CA PRO A 448 1.08 11.10 22.81
C PRO A 448 1.65 9.94 23.64
N GLU A 449 2.19 10.23 24.83
CA GLU A 449 2.72 9.24 25.75
C GLU A 449 1.65 8.25 26.23
N VAL A 450 0.42 8.70 26.47
CA VAL A 450 -0.72 7.84 26.84
C VAL A 450 -1.15 6.97 25.66
N GLN A 451 -1.25 7.56 24.48
CA GLN A 451 -1.61 6.84 23.25
C GLN A 451 -0.59 5.74 22.96
N LEU A 452 0.70 6.08 22.96
CA LEU A 452 1.78 5.14 22.66
C LEU A 452 1.88 4.06 23.74
N ALA A 453 1.74 4.40 25.03
CA ALA A 453 1.71 3.40 26.09
C ALA A 453 0.59 2.37 25.88
N ALA A 454 -0.60 2.79 25.45
CA ALA A 454 -1.68 1.85 25.12
C ALA A 454 -1.29 0.92 23.96
N PHE A 455 -0.75 1.45 22.86
CA PHE A 455 -0.29 0.61 21.75
C PHE A 455 0.83 -0.35 22.15
N GLU A 456 1.78 0.11 22.96
CA GLU A 456 2.88 -0.69 23.50
C GLU A 456 2.39 -1.80 24.41
N HIS A 457 1.45 -1.51 25.31
CA HIS A 457 0.85 -2.49 26.21
C HIS A 457 0.16 -3.60 25.41
N ARG A 458 -0.73 -3.23 24.47
CA ARG A 458 -1.42 -4.22 23.62
C ARG A 458 -0.44 -5.08 22.82
N ALA A 459 0.54 -4.46 22.17
CA ALA A 459 1.53 -5.21 21.40
C ALA A 459 2.39 -6.09 22.31
N GLY A 460 2.79 -5.60 23.48
CA GLY A 460 3.56 -6.34 24.49
C GLY A 460 2.81 -7.58 24.99
N ARG A 461 1.53 -7.43 25.34
CA ARG A 461 0.71 -8.56 25.77
C ARG A 461 0.61 -9.62 24.69
N LEU A 462 0.27 -9.23 23.46
CA LEU A 462 0.14 -10.19 22.36
C LEU A 462 1.46 -10.89 22.01
N VAL A 463 2.60 -10.22 22.21
CA VAL A 463 3.93 -10.86 22.10
C VAL A 463 4.12 -11.91 23.20
N GLY A 464 3.76 -11.59 24.43
CA GLY A 464 3.81 -12.50 25.58
C GLY A 464 2.89 -13.71 25.43
N ASP A 465 1.64 -13.48 25.04
CA ASP A 465 0.64 -14.51 24.79
C ASP A 465 1.11 -15.49 23.71
N LEU A 466 1.66 -14.97 22.60
CA LEU A 466 2.25 -15.79 21.55
C LEU A 466 3.46 -16.59 22.05
N ALA A 467 4.30 -16.00 22.90
CA ALA A 467 5.46 -16.69 23.47
C ALA A 467 5.03 -17.87 24.36
N ILE A 468 4.01 -17.68 25.20
CA ILE A 468 3.43 -18.73 26.04
C ILE A 468 2.83 -19.83 25.16
N ALA A 469 2.02 -19.45 24.17
CA ALA A 469 1.39 -20.41 23.24
C ALA A 469 2.44 -21.23 22.48
N ALA A 470 3.53 -20.60 22.02
CA ALA A 470 4.62 -21.26 21.32
C ALA A 470 5.42 -22.26 22.17
N MET A 471 5.33 -22.17 23.50
CA MET A 471 6.00 -23.10 24.43
C MET A 471 5.11 -24.31 24.81
N GLN A 472 3.84 -24.34 24.40
CA GLN A 472 2.93 -25.43 24.75
C GLN A 472 3.37 -26.75 24.08
N ALA A 473 3.31 -27.85 24.85
CA ALA A 473 3.70 -29.16 24.37
C ALA A 473 2.79 -29.60 23.20
N GLY A 474 3.41 -30.05 22.10
CA GLY A 474 2.68 -30.49 20.90
C GLY A 474 2.22 -29.36 19.97
N MET A 475 2.51 -28.10 20.29
CA MET A 475 2.16 -26.95 19.44
C MET A 475 2.97 -26.95 18.14
N VAL A 476 2.31 -26.83 16.99
CA VAL A 476 2.97 -26.62 15.70
C VAL A 476 2.86 -25.15 15.32
N TRP A 477 3.91 -24.58 14.72
CA TRP A 477 3.93 -23.15 14.39
C TRP A 477 2.74 -22.68 13.54
N SER A 478 2.22 -23.55 12.66
CA SER A 478 1.05 -23.24 11.84
C SER A 478 -0.21 -22.95 12.65
N ASP A 479 -0.32 -23.53 13.84
CA ASP A 479 -1.47 -23.35 14.73
C ASP A 479 -1.51 -21.92 15.30
N LEU A 480 -0.36 -21.25 15.32
CA LEU A 480 -0.17 -19.88 15.83
C LEU A 480 -0.36 -18.79 14.77
N ASN A 481 -0.82 -19.14 13.57
CA ASN A 481 -0.92 -18.19 12.46
C ASN A 481 -1.91 -17.05 12.74
N LEU A 482 -2.98 -17.31 13.50
CA LEU A 482 -3.98 -16.30 13.87
C LEU A 482 -3.41 -15.31 14.89
N GLU A 483 -2.65 -15.79 15.86
CA GLU A 483 -1.93 -15.01 16.86
C GLU A 483 -0.85 -14.17 16.18
N CYS A 484 -0.13 -14.74 15.21
CA CYS A 484 0.84 -14.01 14.38
C CYS A 484 0.17 -12.84 13.65
N TRP A 485 -1.02 -13.06 13.06
CA TRP A 485 -1.79 -12.02 12.40
C TRP A 485 -2.18 -10.91 13.39
N ARG A 486 -2.81 -11.25 14.51
CA ARG A 486 -3.23 -10.28 15.55
C ARG A 486 -2.04 -9.45 16.05
N LEU A 487 -0.95 -10.12 16.43
CA LEU A 487 0.26 -9.48 16.94
C LEU A 487 0.88 -8.54 15.90
N CYS A 488 1.05 -9.00 14.66
CA CYS A 488 1.66 -8.22 13.61
C CYS A 488 0.88 -6.94 13.32
N HIS A 489 -0.46 -7.01 13.31
CA HIS A 489 -1.31 -5.83 13.16
C HIS A 489 -1.19 -4.88 14.36
N ALA A 490 -1.18 -5.39 15.60
CA ALA A 490 -1.00 -4.55 16.79
C ALA A 490 0.34 -3.81 16.77
N HIS A 491 1.44 -4.52 16.48
CA HIS A 491 2.76 -3.92 16.34
C HIS A 491 2.83 -2.91 15.19
N SER A 492 2.23 -3.22 14.03
CA SER A 492 2.23 -2.29 12.88
C SER A 492 1.42 -1.03 13.17
N GLN A 493 0.31 -1.14 13.90
CA GLN A 493 -0.49 -0.01 14.37
C GLN A 493 0.28 0.85 15.38
N TYR A 494 1.06 0.24 16.28
CA TYR A 494 2.02 0.97 17.12
C TYR A 494 3.04 1.75 16.28
N VAL A 495 3.66 1.12 15.28
CA VAL A 495 4.64 1.77 14.40
C VAL A 495 4.00 2.94 13.64
N LEU A 496 2.78 2.79 13.14
CA LEU A 496 2.01 3.87 12.50
C LEU A 496 1.74 5.03 13.46
N ALA A 497 1.27 4.74 14.68
CA ALA A 497 0.96 5.76 15.69
C ALA A 497 2.21 6.53 16.11
N ARG A 498 3.31 5.81 16.40
CA ARG A 498 4.61 6.41 16.71
C ARG A 498 5.14 7.26 15.56
N SER A 499 5.04 6.78 14.33
CA SER A 499 5.47 7.55 13.16
C SER A 499 4.65 8.83 12.96
N ALA A 500 3.34 8.79 13.24
CA ALA A 500 2.48 9.97 13.19
C ALA A 500 2.85 10.99 14.27
N VAL A 501 3.10 10.55 15.51
CA VAL A 501 3.56 11.40 16.61
C VAL A 501 4.93 12.03 16.30
N GLU A 502 5.89 11.23 15.86
CA GLU A 502 7.22 11.71 15.43
C GLU A 502 7.10 12.69 14.25
N GLY A 503 6.18 12.42 13.31
CA GLY A 503 5.90 13.31 12.18
C GLY A 503 5.35 14.67 12.60
N VAL A 504 4.42 14.71 13.55
CA VAL A 504 3.90 15.97 14.14
C VAL A 504 5.03 16.74 14.83
N ALA A 505 5.86 16.06 15.61
CA ALA A 505 7.00 16.68 16.28
C ALA A 505 7.99 17.29 15.27
N GLY A 506 8.34 16.54 14.22
CA GLY A 506 9.24 17.04 13.16
C GLY A 506 8.71 18.29 12.45
N VAL A 507 7.42 18.35 12.16
CA VAL A 507 6.79 19.55 11.54
C VAL A 507 6.83 20.75 12.48
N ARG A 508 6.58 20.54 13.78
CA ARG A 508 6.67 21.60 14.79
C ARG A 508 8.08 22.14 14.90
N ASP A 509 9.08 21.26 14.91
CA ASP A 509 10.49 21.63 15.10
C ASP A 509 11.06 22.35 13.86
N GLN A 510 10.44 22.18 12.69
CA GLN A 510 10.72 22.95 11.47
C GLN A 510 10.11 24.36 11.46
N GLY A 511 9.38 24.76 12.51
CA GLY A 511 8.82 26.11 12.63
C GLY A 511 7.60 26.38 11.72
N VAL A 512 6.92 25.33 11.27
CA VAL A 512 5.68 25.45 10.48
C VAL A 512 4.56 26.08 11.32
N ALA A 513 3.59 26.73 10.66
CA ALA A 513 2.48 27.43 11.33
C ALA A 513 1.79 26.58 12.41
N LYS A 514 1.47 27.20 13.56
CA LYS A 514 0.90 26.50 14.73
C LYS A 514 -0.42 25.83 14.41
N GLU A 515 -1.19 26.42 13.51
CA GLU A 515 -2.46 25.93 12.99
C GLU A 515 -2.27 24.62 12.21
N THR A 516 -1.23 24.54 11.39
CA THR A 516 -0.84 23.33 10.65
C THR A 516 -0.40 22.22 11.60
N VAL A 517 0.44 22.54 12.58
CA VAL A 517 0.86 21.58 13.62
C VAL A 517 -0.37 21.07 14.40
N ARG A 518 -1.31 21.97 14.73
CA ARG A 518 -2.55 21.63 15.44
C ARG A 518 -3.43 20.67 14.64
N VAL A 519 -3.66 20.92 13.35
CA VAL A 519 -4.51 20.04 12.54
C VAL A 519 -3.84 18.68 12.29
N LEU A 520 -2.52 18.66 12.07
CA LEU A 520 -1.76 17.42 11.91
C LEU A 520 -1.77 16.60 13.21
N LYS A 521 -1.65 17.26 14.37
CA LYS A 521 -1.80 16.61 15.67
C LYS A 521 -3.19 16.00 15.84
N ARG A 522 -4.26 16.73 15.50
CA ARG A 522 -5.64 16.21 15.57
C ARG A 522 -5.84 14.98 14.68
N LEU A 523 -5.21 14.93 13.50
CA LEU A 523 -5.22 13.74 12.65
C LEU A 523 -4.46 12.57 13.28
N SER A 524 -3.27 12.82 13.86
CA SER A 524 -2.53 11.81 14.62
C SER A 524 -3.35 11.26 15.78
N ASP A 525 -3.98 12.13 16.56
CA ASP A 525 -4.84 11.76 17.68
C ASP A 525 -6.06 10.95 17.20
N LEU A 526 -6.73 11.39 16.13
CA LEU A 526 -7.89 10.69 15.58
C LEU A 526 -7.52 9.29 15.07
N PHE A 527 -6.37 9.15 14.40
CA PHE A 527 -5.84 7.85 14.00
C PHE A 527 -5.60 6.94 15.21
N ALA A 528 -4.88 7.45 16.21
CA ALA A 528 -4.56 6.70 17.42
C ALA A 528 -5.82 6.23 18.16
N LEU A 529 -6.71 7.17 18.50
CA LEU A 529 -7.92 6.87 19.27
C LEU A 529 -8.89 5.98 18.51
N HIS A 530 -9.08 6.18 17.20
CA HIS A 530 -9.93 5.31 16.41
C HIS A 530 -9.39 3.88 16.35
N THR A 531 -8.07 3.72 16.23
CA THR A 531 -7.43 2.40 16.18
C THR A 531 -7.52 1.68 17.53
N ILE A 532 -7.37 2.41 18.65
CA ILE A 532 -7.64 1.89 20.00
C ILE A 532 -9.11 1.48 20.13
N GLN A 533 -10.04 2.32 19.66
CA GLN A 533 -11.48 2.02 19.71
C GLN A 533 -11.82 0.73 18.95
N ALA A 534 -11.23 0.53 17.77
CA ALA A 534 -11.46 -0.64 16.94
C ALA A 534 -10.93 -1.95 17.57
N SER A 535 -9.97 -1.84 18.50
CA SER A 535 -9.33 -2.97 19.17
C SER A 535 -9.65 -3.03 20.67
N LEU A 536 -10.74 -2.40 21.12
CA LEU A 536 -11.09 -2.31 22.55
C LEU A 536 -11.17 -3.67 23.26
N GLY A 537 -11.53 -4.74 22.55
CA GLY A 537 -11.52 -6.09 23.11
C GLY A 537 -10.16 -6.47 23.70
N ASP A 538 -9.07 -6.20 22.97
CA ASP A 538 -7.72 -6.51 23.43
C ASP A 538 -7.34 -5.71 24.70
N TYR A 539 -7.88 -4.51 24.88
CA TYR A 539 -7.59 -3.66 26.04
C TYR A 539 -8.46 -3.96 27.27
N LEU A 540 -9.57 -4.68 27.06
CA LEU A 540 -10.51 -5.04 28.11
C LEU A 540 -10.20 -6.43 28.69
N GLU A 541 -9.56 -7.31 27.92
CA GLU A 541 -9.16 -8.67 28.34
C GLU A 541 -8.29 -8.68 29.61
N ASP A 542 -7.44 -7.67 29.79
CA ASP A 542 -6.54 -7.49 30.94
C ASP A 542 -6.91 -6.28 31.83
N TYR A 543 -8.04 -5.62 31.53
CA TYR A 543 -8.48 -4.38 32.16
C TYR A 543 -7.48 -3.22 32.06
N TYR A 544 -6.57 -3.21 31.09
CA TYR A 544 -5.70 -2.06 30.85
C TYR A 544 -6.53 -0.79 30.63
N VAL A 545 -7.58 -0.86 29.80
CA VAL A 545 -8.59 0.22 29.67
C VAL A 545 -9.87 -0.19 30.42
N SER A 546 -10.35 0.66 31.32
CA SER A 546 -11.61 0.44 32.02
C SER A 546 -12.85 0.76 31.16
N PRO A 547 -14.05 0.25 31.52
CA PRO A 547 -15.30 0.61 30.83
C PRO A 547 -15.58 2.13 30.81
N ALA A 548 -15.25 2.85 31.88
CA ALA A 548 -15.40 4.31 31.95
C ALA A 548 -14.44 5.01 30.97
N GLN A 549 -13.19 4.55 30.89
CA GLN A 549 -12.22 5.05 29.90
C GLN A 549 -12.65 4.72 28.46
N CYS A 550 -13.36 3.61 28.21
CA CYS A 550 -13.94 3.33 26.89
C CYS A 550 -15.01 4.36 26.49
N GLN A 551 -15.81 4.86 27.45
CA GLN A 551 -16.79 5.91 27.20
C GLN A 551 -16.10 7.25 26.93
N SER A 552 -15.08 7.61 27.72
CA SER A 552 -14.30 8.83 27.52
C SER A 552 -13.54 8.82 26.18
N LEU A 553 -13.03 7.66 25.74
CA LEU A 553 -12.40 7.47 24.44
C LEU A 553 -13.37 7.82 23.29
N ARG A 554 -14.58 7.24 23.31
CA ARG A 554 -15.62 7.51 22.30
C ARG A 554 -16.03 8.98 22.30
N GLN A 555 -16.12 9.59 23.49
CA GLN A 555 -16.40 11.02 23.60
C GLN A 555 -15.27 11.85 22.96
N GLN A 556 -14.01 11.48 23.19
CA GLN A 556 -12.90 12.24 22.64
C GLN A 556 -12.76 12.10 21.12
N ILE A 557 -13.09 10.93 20.56
CA ILE A 557 -13.17 10.75 19.11
C ILE A 557 -14.21 11.69 18.50
N LYS A 558 -15.39 11.82 19.12
CA LYS A 558 -16.41 12.79 18.67
C LYS A 558 -15.92 14.23 18.76
N ASN A 559 -15.22 14.58 19.84
CA ASN A 559 -14.63 15.92 20.00
C ASN A 559 -13.61 16.23 18.90
N LEU A 560 -12.76 15.26 18.54
CA LEU A 560 -11.80 15.39 17.44
C LEU A 560 -12.48 15.52 16.09
N GLN A 561 -13.53 14.73 15.82
CA GLN A 561 -14.31 14.83 14.58
C GLN A 561 -14.93 16.21 14.42
N ASN A 562 -15.58 16.73 15.47
CA ASN A 562 -16.13 18.08 15.47
C ASN A 562 -15.04 19.14 15.25
N ALA A 563 -13.87 18.98 15.86
CA ALA A 563 -12.75 19.90 15.72
C ALA A 563 -12.07 19.86 14.34
N LEU A 564 -12.26 18.79 13.57
CA LEU A 564 -11.73 18.63 12.21
C LEU A 564 -12.75 18.97 11.12
N ALA A 565 -14.03 19.10 11.46
CA ALA A 565 -15.13 19.21 10.49
C ALA A 565 -14.96 20.38 9.50
N ASP A 566 -14.44 21.52 9.97
CA ASP A 566 -14.19 22.69 9.12
C ASP A 566 -12.90 22.59 8.29
N ASP A 567 -11.98 21.68 8.65
CA ASP A 567 -10.67 21.54 8.04
C ASP A 567 -10.61 20.42 6.98
N VAL A 568 -11.58 19.50 6.94
CA VAL A 568 -11.47 18.26 6.13
C VAL A 568 -11.30 18.48 4.62
N VAL A 569 -11.90 19.53 4.05
CA VAL A 569 -11.67 19.87 2.64
C VAL A 569 -10.24 20.37 2.41
N GLY A 570 -9.74 21.25 3.28
CA GLY A 570 -8.35 21.71 3.24
C GLY A 570 -7.34 20.58 3.42
N LEU A 571 -7.66 19.60 4.28
CA LEU A 571 -6.84 18.40 4.48
C LEU A 571 -6.74 17.56 3.20
N VAL A 572 -7.86 17.30 2.52
CA VAL A 572 -7.80 16.52 1.27
C VAL A 572 -7.27 17.30 0.07
N ASP A 573 -7.39 18.63 0.08
CA ASP A 573 -6.79 19.50 -0.93
C ASP A 573 -5.26 19.58 -0.77
N ALA A 574 -4.72 19.40 0.45
CA ALA A 574 -3.27 19.36 0.70
C ALA A 574 -2.56 18.16 0.03
N PHE A 575 -3.29 17.11 -0.35
CA PHE A 575 -2.72 16.04 -1.19
C PHE A 575 -2.37 16.51 -2.61
N ASP A 576 -2.94 17.64 -3.04
CA ASP A 576 -2.65 18.33 -4.30
C ASP A 576 -2.89 17.45 -5.53
N PHE A 577 -3.95 16.63 -5.53
CA PHE A 577 -4.29 15.79 -6.68
C PHE A 577 -4.91 16.61 -7.82
N PRO A 578 -4.35 16.54 -9.04
CA PRO A 578 -5.01 17.09 -10.22
C PRO A 578 -6.21 16.21 -10.60
N ASP A 579 -7.24 16.80 -11.20
CA ASP A 579 -8.49 16.09 -11.54
C ASP A 579 -8.27 14.95 -12.54
N HIS A 580 -7.32 15.11 -13.47
CA HIS A 580 -6.88 14.04 -14.38
C HIS A 580 -6.42 12.79 -13.62
N TYR A 581 -5.66 12.96 -12.53
CA TYR A 581 -5.17 11.85 -11.71
C TYR A 581 -6.23 11.28 -10.76
N LEU A 582 -7.19 12.09 -10.31
CA LEU A 582 -8.35 11.58 -9.59
C LEU A 582 -9.26 10.76 -10.51
N ASN A 583 -9.31 11.13 -11.80
CA ASN A 583 -10.14 10.51 -12.83
C ASN A 583 -11.58 10.27 -12.32
N SER A 584 -12.17 11.31 -11.74
CA SER A 584 -13.42 11.24 -11.00
C SER A 584 -14.29 12.43 -11.32
N ALA A 585 -15.49 12.17 -11.86
CA ALA A 585 -16.51 13.19 -12.02
C ALA A 585 -16.98 13.75 -10.67
N LEU A 586 -17.02 12.89 -9.63
CA LEU A 586 -17.56 13.21 -8.32
C LEU A 586 -16.55 13.93 -7.41
N GLY A 587 -15.26 13.71 -7.64
CA GLY A 587 -14.16 14.29 -6.89
C GLY A 587 -13.53 15.52 -7.54
N ALA A 588 -14.15 16.09 -8.58
CA ALA A 588 -13.64 17.24 -9.32
C ALA A 588 -13.32 18.44 -8.42
N ALA A 589 -12.24 19.14 -8.69
CA ALA A 589 -11.74 20.23 -7.85
C ALA A 589 -12.67 21.45 -7.86
N ASP A 590 -13.49 21.63 -8.90
CA ASP A 590 -14.48 22.72 -8.98
C ASP A 590 -15.75 22.44 -8.17
N GLY A 591 -15.99 21.19 -7.77
CA GLY A 591 -17.19 20.77 -7.06
C GLY A 591 -18.43 20.56 -7.95
N ASN A 592 -18.34 20.68 -9.28
CA ASN A 592 -19.48 20.58 -10.20
C ASN A 592 -19.86 19.11 -10.52
N ALA A 593 -19.96 18.28 -9.48
CA ALA A 593 -19.99 16.83 -9.58
C ALA A 593 -21.13 16.26 -10.46
N TYR A 594 -22.33 16.87 -10.43
CA TYR A 594 -23.46 16.35 -11.20
C TYR A 594 -23.32 16.62 -12.69
N GLN A 595 -22.81 17.79 -13.07
CA GLN A 595 -22.55 18.09 -14.48
C GLN A 595 -21.46 17.18 -15.05
N HIS A 596 -20.34 17.02 -14.33
CA HIS A 596 -19.27 16.12 -14.76
C HIS A 596 -19.75 14.67 -14.90
N LEU A 597 -20.64 14.21 -14.00
CA LEU A 597 -21.21 12.87 -14.09
C LEU A 597 -22.14 12.73 -15.29
N TRP A 598 -22.98 13.75 -15.54
CA TRP A 598 -23.84 13.82 -16.72
C TRP A 598 -23.02 13.77 -18.01
N ASP A 599 -22.01 14.63 -18.13
CA ASP A 599 -21.15 14.73 -19.31
C ASP A 599 -20.33 13.46 -19.54
N ALA A 600 -19.97 12.74 -18.47
CA ALA A 600 -19.35 11.42 -18.58
C ALA A 600 -20.34 10.39 -19.15
N ALA A 601 -21.58 10.35 -18.66
CA ALA A 601 -22.60 9.44 -19.18
C ALA A 601 -22.94 9.72 -20.65
N GLN A 602 -22.99 10.99 -21.07
CA GLN A 602 -23.24 11.36 -22.47
C GLN A 602 -22.15 10.88 -23.45
N ARG A 603 -20.95 10.52 -22.95
CA ARG A 603 -19.85 10.00 -23.77
C ARG A 603 -19.86 8.48 -23.94
N GLU A 604 -20.75 7.77 -23.23
CA GLU A 604 -20.80 6.31 -23.32
C GLU A 604 -21.21 5.87 -24.74
N PRO A 605 -20.53 4.87 -25.33
CA PRO A 605 -20.84 4.39 -26.67
C PRO A 605 -22.30 3.96 -26.85
N ILE A 606 -22.90 3.35 -25.83
CA ILE A 606 -24.30 2.89 -25.86
C ILE A 606 -25.29 4.05 -25.98
N ASN A 607 -24.92 5.26 -25.55
CA ASN A 607 -25.74 6.47 -25.65
C ASN A 607 -25.52 7.21 -26.99
N GLN A 608 -24.57 6.76 -27.83
CA GLN A 608 -24.36 7.32 -29.18
C GLN A 608 -25.31 6.72 -30.22
N VAL A 609 -26.05 5.67 -29.85
CA VAL A 609 -27.03 5.01 -30.71
C VAL A 609 -28.40 5.05 -30.03
N GLU A 610 -29.44 5.39 -30.78
CA GLU A 610 -30.81 5.47 -30.24
C GLU A 610 -31.40 4.07 -30.00
N VAL A 611 -31.08 3.12 -30.86
CA VAL A 611 -31.47 1.71 -30.76
C VAL A 611 -30.21 0.87 -30.74
N VAL A 612 -30.04 0.10 -29.67
CA VAL A 612 -28.85 -0.72 -29.45
C VAL A 612 -28.80 -1.94 -30.37
N ASP A 613 -27.59 -2.35 -30.73
CA ASP A 613 -27.35 -3.59 -31.47
C ASP A 613 -27.94 -4.78 -30.70
N GLY A 614 -28.60 -5.71 -31.41
CA GLY A 614 -29.31 -6.83 -30.81
C GLY A 614 -30.78 -6.54 -30.45
N TYR A 615 -31.25 -5.29 -30.53
CA TYR A 615 -32.66 -4.97 -30.25
C TYR A 615 -33.61 -5.75 -31.19
N LYS A 616 -33.34 -5.78 -32.50
CA LYS A 616 -34.18 -6.48 -33.48
C LYS A 616 -34.12 -7.99 -33.33
N GLU A 617 -32.96 -8.51 -32.97
CA GLU A 617 -32.66 -9.93 -32.89
C GLU A 617 -33.16 -10.55 -31.59
N TYR A 618 -33.06 -9.82 -30.48
CA TYR A 618 -33.30 -10.36 -29.14
C TYR A 618 -34.48 -9.74 -28.42
N ILE A 619 -34.80 -8.46 -28.66
CA ILE A 619 -35.88 -7.77 -27.93
C ILE A 619 -37.19 -7.79 -28.72
N VAL A 620 -37.16 -7.48 -30.02
CA VAL A 620 -38.36 -7.49 -30.87
C VAL A 620 -39.11 -8.83 -30.83
N PRO A 621 -38.46 -10.01 -30.88
CA PRO A 621 -39.16 -11.28 -30.75
C PRO A 621 -39.85 -11.44 -29.39
N ILE A 622 -39.22 -11.02 -28.29
CA ILE A 622 -39.81 -11.08 -26.93
C ILE A 622 -41.06 -10.20 -26.86
N LEU A 623 -40.98 -8.97 -27.37
CA LEU A 623 -42.12 -8.04 -27.37
C LEU A 623 -43.29 -8.57 -28.23
N ASN A 624 -42.99 -9.24 -29.33
CA ASN A 624 -44.01 -9.75 -30.26
C ASN A 624 -44.65 -11.08 -29.82
N GLN A 625 -44.09 -11.80 -28.85
CA GLN A 625 -44.59 -13.12 -28.43
C GLN A 625 -46.02 -13.13 -27.88
N HIS A 626 -46.52 -12.00 -27.36
CA HIS A 626 -47.88 -11.89 -26.80
C HIS A 626 -48.78 -10.86 -27.51
N GLY A 627 -48.44 -10.49 -28.75
CA GLY A 627 -49.26 -9.54 -29.52
C GLY A 627 -49.21 -8.09 -28.99
N ALA A 628 -48.13 -7.71 -28.27
CA ALA A 628 -47.96 -6.37 -27.72
C ALA A 628 -47.74 -5.28 -28.78
N ALA A 629 -47.79 -5.60 -30.08
CA ALA A 629 -47.77 -4.66 -31.20
C ALA A 629 -48.99 -3.70 -31.25
N LYS A 630 -49.78 -3.60 -30.17
CA LYS A 630 -50.95 -2.72 -30.01
C LYS A 630 -50.91 -1.81 -28.77
N LEU A 631 -49.83 -1.84 -27.98
CA LEU A 631 -49.53 -0.82 -26.96
C LEU A 631 -48.70 0.28 -27.60
#